data_AF-A0A9Q0BCZ9-F1
#
_entry.id   AF-A0A9Q0BCZ9-F1
#
_cell.length_a   1.000
_cell.length_b   1.000
_cell.length_c   1.000
_cell.angle_alpha   90.00
_cell.angle_beta   90.00
_cell.angle_gamma   90.00
#
_symmetry.space_group_name_H-M   'P 1'
#
loop_
_entity.id
_entity.type
_entity.pdbx_description
1 polymer ?
#
loop_
_entity_poly.entity_id
_entity_poly.type
_entity_poly.pdbx_seq_one_letter_code
_entity_poly.pdbx_strand_id
1 'polypeptide(L)'
;MVPAHARDNSTVIPVLLLKTESIPTDAYRELFSSAADPVFDPRFVPVLQHRFEDTGLANFENLISHKQISDDVVSKYGGIIFTSQRAVEAFTKLVNESTGCDGMLKGLGILDPQTGQALPTEERRSRTYVVTIGPTTQQFLRDSFGFEPDASAEKPSPQGVWESIQNHRNSRTR
;
A
#
# COMPACT_ATOMS: atom_id res chain seq x y z
N MET A 1 -60.31 15.04 29.61
CA MET A 1 -59.27 14.04 29.95
C MET A 1 -58.88 13.36 28.64
N VAL A 2 -57.72 13.73 28.08
CA VAL A 2 -57.21 13.22 26.79
C VAL A 2 -56.06 12.25 27.11
N PRO A 3 -55.93 11.09 26.44
CA PRO A 3 -54.92 10.09 26.82
C PRO A 3 -53.52 10.63 26.55
N ALA A 4 -52.60 10.39 27.49
CA ALA A 4 -51.18 10.66 27.32
C ALA A 4 -50.64 9.83 26.14
N HIS A 5 -50.08 10.51 25.14
CA HIS A 5 -49.26 9.86 24.14
C HIS A 5 -48.06 9.22 24.84
N ALA A 6 -48.03 7.88 24.88
CA ALA A 6 -46.84 7.13 25.21
C ALA A 6 -45.74 7.59 24.24
N ARG A 7 -44.66 8.17 24.78
CA ARG A 7 -43.47 8.46 23.99
C ARG A 7 -42.85 7.12 23.63
N ASP A 8 -42.87 6.79 22.34
CA ASP A 8 -42.08 5.71 21.78
C ASP A 8 -40.60 6.04 22.02
N ASN A 9 -39.94 5.29 22.89
CA ASN A 9 -38.66 5.68 23.50
C ASN A 9 -37.45 4.94 22.90
N SER A 10 -37.55 4.41 21.68
CA SER A 10 -36.36 3.98 20.94
C SER A 10 -35.68 5.21 20.31
N THR A 11 -34.87 5.91 21.10
CA THR A 11 -34.04 7.01 20.59
C THR A 11 -33.00 6.45 19.63
N VAL A 12 -33.28 6.57 18.33
CA VAL A 12 -32.30 6.29 17.28
C VAL A 12 -31.29 7.44 17.23
N ILE A 13 -30.01 7.13 17.45
CA ILE A 13 -28.91 8.09 17.46
C ILE A 13 -28.13 7.97 16.14
N PRO A 14 -28.16 8.99 15.26
CA PRO A 14 -27.35 8.97 14.06
C PRO A 14 -25.86 9.14 14.39
N VAL A 15 -25.01 8.32 13.79
CA VAL A 15 -23.54 8.35 13.97
C VAL A 15 -22.87 8.55 12.62
N LEU A 16 -22.16 9.67 12.46
CA LEU A 16 -21.37 9.91 11.25
C LEU A 16 -20.02 9.20 11.35
N LEU A 17 -19.76 8.29 10.42
CA LEU A 17 -18.49 7.61 10.26
C LEU A 17 -17.69 8.29 9.15
N LEU A 18 -16.67 9.06 9.53
CA LEU A 18 -15.80 9.81 8.63
C LEU A 18 -14.75 8.90 7.95
N LYS A 19 -15.24 7.87 7.25
CA LYS A 19 -14.43 6.90 6.52
C LYS A 19 -15.16 6.40 5.29
N THR A 20 -14.41 5.85 4.34
CA THR A 20 -14.98 5.03 3.28
C THR A 20 -15.42 3.70 3.88
N GLU A 21 -16.63 3.26 3.56
CA GLU A 21 -17.15 1.95 3.98
C GLU A 21 -16.28 0.81 3.43
N SER A 22 -15.88 -0.11 4.31
CA SER A 22 -15.15 -1.32 3.94
C SER A 22 -16.08 -2.31 3.21
N ILE A 23 -15.56 -3.03 2.21
CA ILE A 23 -16.28 -4.03 1.41
C ILE A 23 -15.57 -5.38 1.55
N PRO A 24 -16.28 -6.52 1.70
CA PRO A 24 -17.75 -6.69 1.62
C PRO A 24 -18.51 -6.31 2.89
N THR A 25 -17.84 -6.21 4.03
CA THR A 25 -18.45 -5.82 5.31
C THR A 25 -17.61 -4.77 6.04
N ASP A 26 -18.26 -4.04 6.94
CA ASP A 26 -17.65 -2.99 7.74
C ASP A 26 -17.89 -3.22 9.24
N ALA A 27 -16.80 -3.46 9.98
CA ALA A 27 -16.87 -3.75 11.40
C ALA A 27 -17.54 -2.63 12.23
N TYR A 28 -17.43 -1.36 11.81
CA TYR A 28 -18.13 -0.26 12.49
C TYR A 28 -19.63 -0.34 12.22
N ARG A 29 -20.05 -0.63 10.98
CA ARG A 29 -21.47 -0.82 10.68
C ARG A 29 -22.04 -1.95 11.51
N GLU A 30 -21.39 -3.11 11.51
CA GLU A 30 -21.85 -4.29 12.24
C GLU A 30 -21.98 -4.00 13.73
N LEU A 31 -20.95 -3.38 14.34
CA LEU A 31 -20.94 -3.07 15.75
C LEU A 31 -22.03 -2.06 16.14
N PHE A 32 -22.11 -0.92 15.46
CA PHE A 32 -23.08 0.13 15.82
C PHE A 32 -24.52 -0.29 15.50
N SER A 33 -24.75 -1.07 14.44
CA SER A 33 -26.09 -1.58 14.11
C SER A 33 -26.55 -2.71 15.04
N SER A 34 -25.63 -3.35 15.77
CA SER A 34 -25.95 -4.44 16.72
C SER A 34 -26.42 -3.95 18.09
N ALA A 35 -26.23 -2.67 18.41
CA ALA A 35 -26.62 -2.10 19.71
C ALA A 35 -28.14 -1.92 19.79
N ALA A 36 -28.76 -2.48 20.83
CA ALA A 36 -30.22 -2.45 20.99
C ALA A 36 -30.72 -1.23 21.78
N ASP A 37 -29.91 -0.65 22.67
CA ASP A 37 -30.27 0.54 23.44
C ASP A 37 -29.03 1.36 23.88
N PRO A 38 -28.86 2.60 23.41
CA PRO A 38 -29.66 3.25 22.37
C PRO A 38 -29.42 2.58 21.01
N VAL A 39 -30.41 2.65 20.12
CA VAL A 39 -30.26 2.19 18.73
C VAL A 39 -29.37 3.20 18.00
N PHE A 40 -28.27 2.76 17.40
CA PHE A 40 -27.44 3.63 16.55
C PHE A 40 -27.78 3.46 15.07
N ASP A 41 -27.69 4.56 14.33
CA ASP A 41 -27.83 4.60 12.87
C ASP A 41 -26.50 5.08 12.24
N PRO A 42 -25.55 4.18 11.93
CA PRO A 42 -24.26 4.53 11.36
C PRO A 42 -24.37 4.96 9.89
N ARG A 43 -23.85 6.15 9.58
CA ARG A 43 -23.86 6.76 8.24
C ARG A 43 -22.44 7.12 7.81
N PHE A 44 -22.02 6.58 6.67
CA PHE A 44 -20.67 6.79 6.15
C PHE A 44 -20.56 8.12 5.41
N VAL A 45 -19.49 8.86 5.69
CA VAL A 45 -19.08 10.07 4.98
C VAL A 45 -17.65 9.85 4.51
N PRO A 46 -17.44 9.54 3.22
CA PRO A 46 -16.10 9.34 2.67
C PRO A 46 -15.30 10.66 2.73
N VAL A 47 -14.19 10.67 3.49
CA VAL A 47 -13.37 11.89 3.68
C VAL A 47 -12.17 11.95 2.75
N LEU A 48 -11.60 10.81 2.35
CA LEU A 48 -10.44 10.74 1.47
C LEU A 48 -10.70 9.73 0.35
N GLN A 49 -10.48 10.15 -0.90
CA GLN A 49 -10.46 9.26 -2.06
C GLN A 49 -9.02 9.14 -2.57
N HIS A 50 -8.52 7.91 -2.62
CA HIS A 50 -7.25 7.60 -3.28
C HIS A 50 -7.58 7.05 -4.66
N ARG A 51 -7.12 7.73 -5.70
CA ARG A 51 -7.21 7.27 -7.08
C ARG A 51 -5.81 7.12 -7.62
N PHE A 52 -5.58 6.07 -8.38
CA PHE A 52 -4.38 6.01 -9.18
C PHE A 52 -4.44 7.10 -10.25
N GLU A 53 -3.30 7.72 -10.50
CA GLU A 53 -3.16 8.67 -11.60
C GLU A 53 -2.50 7.91 -12.76
N ASP A 54 -3.24 7.76 -13.86
CA ASP A 54 -2.86 6.88 -14.96
C ASP A 54 -1.61 7.39 -15.72
N THR A 55 -1.41 8.70 -15.83
CA THR A 55 -0.22 9.29 -16.47
C THR A 55 1.06 8.99 -15.69
N GLY A 56 1.01 9.08 -14.36
CA GLY A 56 2.09 8.80 -13.43
C GLY A 56 2.41 7.32 -13.40
N LEU A 57 1.38 6.47 -13.42
CA LEU A 57 1.54 5.02 -13.58
C LEU A 57 2.18 4.66 -14.92
N ALA A 58 1.73 5.24 -16.03
CA ALA A 58 2.32 5.02 -17.36
C ALA A 58 3.78 5.49 -17.42
N ASN A 59 4.11 6.63 -16.80
CA ASN A 59 5.50 7.09 -16.69
C ASN A 59 6.36 6.12 -15.87
N PHE A 60 5.82 5.59 -14.77
CA PHE A 60 6.53 4.64 -13.93
C PHE A 60 6.72 3.28 -14.62
N GLU A 61 5.69 2.77 -15.30
CA GLU A 61 5.76 1.61 -16.19
C GLU A 61 6.85 1.77 -17.26
N ASN A 62 6.94 2.96 -17.87
CA ASN A 62 7.99 3.25 -18.85
C ASN A 62 9.38 3.17 -18.21
N LEU A 63 9.58 3.71 -17.00
CA LEU A 63 10.87 3.62 -16.31
C LEU A 63 11.27 2.17 -16.02
N ILE A 64 10.31 1.36 -15.55
CA ILE A 64 10.52 -0.06 -15.28
C ILE A 64 10.85 -0.81 -16.57
N SER A 65 10.04 -0.67 -17.61
CA SER A 65 10.17 -1.41 -18.88
C SER A 65 11.48 -1.10 -19.60
N HIS A 66 12.00 0.12 -19.46
CA HIS A 66 13.28 0.54 -20.03
C HIS A 66 14.48 0.36 -19.09
N LYS A 67 14.32 -0.36 -17.97
CA LYS A 67 15.37 -0.64 -16.98
C LYS A 67 16.06 0.63 -16.46
N GLN A 68 15.30 1.71 -16.27
CA GLN A 68 15.81 3.02 -15.84
C GLN A 68 15.92 3.16 -14.31
N ILE A 69 15.65 2.08 -13.59
CA ILE A 69 15.76 2.00 -12.13
C ILE A 69 16.68 0.82 -11.81
N SER A 70 17.94 1.10 -11.52
CA SER A 70 18.94 0.10 -11.10
C SER A 70 20.19 0.79 -10.55
N ASP A 71 21.14 0.00 -10.03
CA ASP A 71 22.44 0.50 -9.58
C ASP A 71 23.44 0.79 -10.71
N ASP A 72 23.03 0.69 -11.98
CA ASP A 72 23.84 1.05 -13.14
C ASP A 72 24.01 2.58 -13.27
N VAL A 73 25.21 3.02 -13.67
CA VAL A 73 25.58 4.42 -13.92
C VAL A 73 24.71 5.06 -15.00
N VAL A 74 24.20 4.28 -15.96
CA VAL A 74 23.33 4.82 -17.03
C VAL A 74 21.85 4.90 -16.63
N SER A 75 21.46 4.35 -15.48
CA SER A 75 20.08 4.39 -15.00
C SER A 75 19.72 5.77 -14.47
N LYS A 76 18.49 6.21 -14.75
CA LYS A 76 17.97 7.49 -14.27
C LYS A 76 17.77 7.51 -12.74
N TYR A 77 17.46 6.36 -12.16
CA TYR A 77 17.21 6.21 -10.73
C TYR A 77 17.93 4.98 -10.16
N GLY A 78 18.37 5.07 -8.91
CA GLY A 78 19.04 3.97 -8.19
C GLY A 78 18.12 3.03 -7.43
N GLY A 79 16.86 3.43 -7.20
CA GLY A 79 15.97 2.70 -6.31
C GLY A 79 14.59 3.33 -6.15
N ILE A 80 13.77 2.69 -5.32
CA ILE A 80 12.35 3.00 -5.08
C ILE A 80 12.10 3.07 -3.58
N ILE A 81 11.32 4.07 -3.15
CA ILE A 81 10.87 4.19 -1.76
C ILE A 81 9.34 4.07 -1.72
N PHE A 82 8.84 3.04 -1.04
CA PHE A 82 7.40 2.85 -0.81
C PHE A 82 6.97 3.54 0.47
N THR A 83 6.11 4.56 0.33
CA THR A 83 5.72 5.42 1.45
C THR A 83 4.39 5.06 2.10
N SER A 84 3.64 4.13 1.51
CA SER A 84 2.37 3.64 2.07
C SER A 84 1.92 2.37 1.36
N GLN A 85 0.90 1.73 1.92
CA GLN A 85 0.17 0.65 1.25
C GLN A 85 -0.32 1.06 -0.15
N ARG A 86 -0.79 2.30 -0.35
CA ARG A 86 -1.30 2.75 -1.66
C ARG A 86 -0.23 2.75 -2.75
N ALA A 87 1.01 3.05 -2.39
CA ALA A 87 2.14 2.96 -3.31
C ALA A 87 2.42 1.49 -3.69
N VAL A 88 2.27 0.57 -2.74
CA VAL A 88 2.42 -0.88 -2.98
C VAL A 88 1.29 -1.36 -3.90
N GLU A 89 0.04 -1.01 -3.64
CA GLU A 89 -1.10 -1.39 -4.48
C GLU A 89 -0.98 -0.85 -5.91
N ALA A 90 -0.51 0.40 -6.08
CA ALA A 90 -0.21 0.98 -7.38
C ALA A 90 0.83 0.15 -8.15
N PHE A 91 1.88 -0.28 -7.45
CA PHE A 91 2.92 -1.14 -8.02
C PHE A 91 2.37 -2.53 -8.37
N THR A 92 1.58 -3.15 -7.49
CA THR A 92 0.91 -4.43 -7.75
C THR A 92 0.00 -4.36 -8.96
N LYS A 93 -0.76 -3.27 -9.12
CA LYS A 93 -1.59 -3.04 -10.30
C LYS A 93 -0.74 -3.10 -11.56
N LEU A 94 0.36 -2.34 -11.62
CA LEU A 94 1.27 -2.32 -12.78
C LEU A 94 1.85 -3.71 -13.07
N VAL A 95 2.34 -4.42 -12.04
CA VAL A 95 2.88 -5.78 -12.16
C VAL A 95 1.85 -6.75 -12.74
N ASN A 96 0.60 -6.68 -12.27
CA ASN A 96 -0.46 -7.59 -12.71
C ASN A 96 -0.97 -7.26 -14.12
N GLU A 97 -1.13 -5.97 -14.45
CA GLU A 97 -1.63 -5.52 -15.76
C GLU A 97 -0.63 -5.77 -16.89
N SER A 98 0.66 -5.82 -16.57
CA SER A 98 1.71 -6.13 -17.55
C SER A 98 2.00 -7.62 -17.73
N THR A 99 1.19 -8.52 -17.17
CA THR A 99 1.28 -9.96 -17.44
C THR A 99 1.06 -10.33 -18.93
N GLY A 100 0.58 -9.40 -19.77
CA GLY A 100 0.53 -9.53 -21.23
C GLY A 100 1.81 -9.13 -21.98
N CYS A 101 2.75 -8.44 -21.33
CA CYS A 101 4.04 -8.05 -21.89
C CYS A 101 5.15 -8.36 -20.89
N ASP A 102 5.96 -9.35 -21.26
CA ASP A 102 7.18 -9.90 -20.66
C ASP A 102 8.25 -8.88 -20.16
N GLY A 103 7.97 -7.57 -20.18
CA GLY A 103 8.91 -6.46 -19.99
C GLY A 103 8.99 -5.84 -18.58
N MET A 104 7.90 -5.77 -17.80
CA MET A 104 7.94 -5.01 -16.54
C MET A 104 8.68 -5.74 -15.39
N LEU A 105 8.36 -7.02 -15.15
CA LEU A 105 9.04 -7.79 -14.09
C LEU A 105 10.52 -8.03 -14.39
N LYS A 106 10.83 -8.24 -15.68
CA LYS A 106 12.21 -8.26 -16.20
C LYS A 106 12.91 -6.90 -16.12
N GLY A 107 12.12 -5.82 -16.12
CA GLY A 107 12.57 -4.43 -16.07
C GLY A 107 13.20 -4.04 -14.74
N LEU A 108 12.59 -4.50 -13.64
CA LEU A 108 13.17 -4.34 -12.30
C LEU A 108 14.19 -5.42 -11.94
N GLY A 109 14.11 -6.59 -12.57
CA GLY A 109 15.00 -7.73 -12.25
C GLY A 109 14.81 -8.26 -10.82
N ILE A 110 13.69 -7.94 -10.20
CA ILE A 110 13.37 -8.24 -8.79
C ILE A 110 12.34 -9.36 -8.67
N LEU A 111 11.40 -9.46 -9.62
CA LEU A 111 10.28 -10.41 -9.57
C LEU A 111 10.39 -11.44 -10.69
N ASP A 112 10.02 -12.67 -10.39
CA ASP A 112 9.94 -13.79 -11.29
C ASP A 112 8.77 -13.53 -12.28
N PRO A 113 9.02 -13.54 -13.60
CA PRO A 113 8.00 -13.22 -14.59
C PRO A 113 6.80 -14.17 -14.63
N GLN A 114 6.96 -15.42 -14.16
CA GLN A 114 5.91 -16.45 -14.21
C GLN A 114 5.03 -16.42 -12.97
N THR A 115 5.60 -16.11 -11.81
CA THR A 115 4.91 -16.19 -10.52
C THR A 115 4.56 -14.82 -9.92
N GLY A 116 5.21 -13.74 -10.38
CA GLY A 116 5.11 -12.41 -9.78
C GLY A 116 5.77 -12.30 -8.40
N GLN A 117 6.40 -13.37 -7.92
CA GLN A 117 7.10 -13.42 -6.63
C GLN A 117 8.54 -12.93 -6.76
N ALA A 118 9.18 -12.58 -5.66
CA ALA A 118 10.57 -12.14 -5.67
C ALA A 118 11.52 -13.23 -6.19
N LEU A 119 12.38 -12.86 -7.15
CA LEU A 119 13.51 -13.68 -7.55
C LEU A 119 14.46 -13.89 -6.36
N PRO A 120 15.09 -15.08 -6.25
CA PRO A 120 16.19 -15.30 -5.33
C PRO A 120 17.25 -14.21 -5.49
N THR A 121 17.86 -13.76 -4.39
CA THR A 121 18.82 -12.65 -4.40
C THR A 121 19.96 -12.84 -5.41
N GLU A 122 20.42 -14.08 -5.59
CA GLU A 122 21.49 -14.47 -6.53
C GLU A 122 21.10 -14.32 -8.01
N GLU A 123 19.80 -14.36 -8.31
CA GLU A 123 19.27 -14.23 -9.67
C GLU A 123 18.96 -12.78 -10.05
N ARG A 124 19.05 -11.85 -9.08
CA ARG A 124 18.85 -10.42 -9.30
C ARG A 124 20.07 -9.83 -10.00
N ARG A 125 20.00 -9.73 -11.33
CA ARG A 125 21.11 -9.30 -12.21
C ARG A 125 21.56 -7.84 -12.03
N SER A 126 20.70 -6.97 -11.50
CA SER A 126 20.99 -5.57 -11.17
C SER A 126 20.27 -5.22 -9.88
N ARG A 127 20.92 -4.47 -8.99
CA ARG A 127 20.40 -4.23 -7.64
C ARG A 127 19.63 -2.93 -7.59
N THR A 128 18.39 -2.99 -8.05
CA THR A 128 17.42 -1.94 -7.71
C THR A 128 17.25 -1.90 -6.20
N TYR A 129 17.57 -0.75 -5.58
CA TYR A 129 17.39 -0.58 -4.15
C TYR A 129 15.92 -0.34 -3.81
N VAL A 130 15.35 -1.10 -2.89
CA VAL A 130 13.95 -0.91 -2.46
C VAL A 130 13.88 -0.59 -0.97
N VAL A 131 13.25 0.53 -0.65
CA VAL A 131 13.10 1.02 0.73
C VAL A 131 11.63 1.17 1.06
N THR A 132 11.26 0.95 2.32
CA THR A 132 9.90 1.16 2.82
C THR A 132 9.86 2.16 3.96
N ILE A 133 8.77 2.92 4.06
CA ILE A 133 8.47 3.72 5.24
C ILE A 133 7.50 2.94 6.13
N GLY A 134 7.95 2.58 7.32
CA GLY A 134 7.16 1.86 8.31
C GLY A 134 7.13 0.34 8.11
N PRO A 135 7.10 -0.44 9.21
CA PRO A 135 6.98 -1.90 9.19
C PRO A 135 5.72 -2.41 8.48
N THR A 136 4.62 -1.65 8.52
CA THR A 136 3.38 -2.04 7.84
C THR A 136 3.56 -2.08 6.32
N THR A 137 4.23 -1.08 5.73
CA THR A 137 4.48 -1.05 4.27
C THR A 137 5.42 -2.18 3.85
N GLN A 138 6.42 -2.49 4.68
CA GLN A 138 7.30 -3.66 4.50
C GLN A 138 6.50 -4.95 4.51
N GLN A 139 5.60 -5.14 5.48
CA GLN A 139 4.78 -6.34 5.57
C GLN A 139 3.92 -6.52 4.31
N PHE A 140 3.31 -5.45 3.81
CA PHE A 140 2.53 -5.50 2.56
C PHE A 140 3.35 -5.96 1.35
N LEU A 141 4.62 -5.54 1.21
CA LEU A 141 5.49 -6.01 0.12
C LEU A 141 5.80 -7.51 0.24
N ARG A 142 6.03 -7.99 1.46
CA ARG A 142 6.26 -9.42 1.71
C ARG A 142 5.02 -10.26 1.40
N ASP A 143 3.86 -9.81 1.86
CA ASP A 143 2.61 -10.55 1.68
C ASP A 143 2.19 -10.58 0.20
N SER A 144 2.44 -9.48 -0.53
CA SER A 144 2.06 -9.37 -1.93
C SER A 144 3.01 -10.10 -2.87
N PHE A 145 4.32 -10.06 -2.61
CA PHE A 145 5.34 -10.48 -3.58
C PHE A 145 6.42 -11.42 -3.00
N GLY A 146 6.37 -11.79 -1.72
CA GLY A 146 7.47 -12.48 -1.06
C GLY A 146 8.76 -11.65 -1.02
N PHE A 147 8.66 -10.33 -1.21
CA PHE A 147 9.80 -9.45 -1.40
C PHE A 147 10.23 -8.77 -0.10
N GLU A 148 11.51 -8.93 0.23
CA GLU A 148 12.18 -8.20 1.31
C GLU A 148 12.80 -6.90 0.77
N PRO A 149 12.39 -5.71 1.26
CA PRO A 149 13.09 -4.47 0.94
C PRO A 149 14.50 -4.43 1.54
N ASP A 150 15.39 -3.71 0.86
CA ASP A 150 16.76 -3.44 1.32
C ASP A 150 16.81 -2.71 2.66
N ALA A 151 15.85 -1.81 2.91
CA ALA A 151 15.74 -1.08 4.17
C ALA A 151 14.28 -0.76 4.50
N SER A 152 14.01 -0.62 5.80
CA SER A 152 12.69 -0.22 6.32
C SER A 152 12.87 0.77 7.45
N ALA A 153 12.23 1.92 7.34
CA ALA A 153 12.23 2.93 8.39
C ALA A 153 11.22 2.55 9.48
N GLU A 154 11.64 2.39 10.73
CA GLU A 154 10.69 2.15 11.84
C GLU A 154 9.75 3.35 12.04
N LYS A 155 10.28 4.56 11.87
CA LYS A 155 9.53 5.82 12.02
C LYS A 155 9.18 6.38 10.66
N PRO A 156 7.93 6.80 10.43
CA PRO A 156 7.53 7.41 9.17
C PRO A 156 7.96 8.87 9.07
N SER A 157 9.28 9.09 9.03
CA SER A 157 9.89 10.40 8.86
C SER A 157 11.00 10.36 7.80
N PRO A 158 11.30 11.49 7.14
CA PRO A 158 12.43 11.59 6.22
C PRO A 158 13.76 11.14 6.87
N GLN A 159 13.96 11.49 8.13
CA GLN A 159 15.13 11.09 8.92
C GLN A 159 15.19 9.57 9.12
N GLY A 160 14.07 8.94 9.47
CA GLY A 160 14.02 7.49 9.65
C GLY A 160 14.32 6.73 8.36
N VAL A 161 13.81 7.22 7.23
CA VAL A 161 14.15 6.68 5.90
C VAL A 161 15.64 6.83 5.62
N TRP A 162 16.19 8.02 5.82
CA TRP A 162 17.63 8.27 5.63
C TRP A 162 18.50 7.37 6.50
N GLU A 163 18.20 7.26 7.79
CA GLU A 163 18.91 6.41 8.74
C GLU A 163 18.86 4.93 8.33
N SER A 164 17.69 4.43 7.89
CA SER A 164 17.54 3.05 7.42
C SER A 164 18.43 2.75 6.20
N ILE A 165 18.54 3.70 5.26
CA ILE A 165 19.40 3.58 4.08
C ILE A 165 20.88 3.57 4.47
N GLN A 166 21.28 4.48 5.37
CA GLN A 166 22.68 4.56 5.83
C GLN A 166 23.10 3.29 6.57
N ASN A 167 22.23 2.77 7.45
CA ASN A 167 22.50 1.54 8.19
C ASN A 167 22.68 0.34 7.26
N HIS A 168 21.81 0.19 6.27
CA HIS A 168 21.93 -0.84 5.25
C HIS A 168 23.24 -0.75 4.47
N ARG A 169 23.60 0.45 4.00
CA ARG A 169 24.86 0.68 3.29
C ARG A 169 26.07 0.29 4.14
N ASN A 170 26.07 0.64 5.42
CA ASN A 170 27.16 0.32 6.34
C ASN A 170 27.28 -1.19 6.60
N SER A 171 26.15 -1.92 6.67
CA SER A 171 26.17 -3.38 6.84
C SER A 171 26.73 -4.14 5.64
N ARG A 172 26.70 -3.55 4.43
CA ARG A 172 27.30 -4.14 3.22
C ARG A 172 28.79 -3.91 3.07
N THR A 173 29.35 -2.99 3.84
CA THR A 173 30.79 -2.61 3.75
C THR A 173 31.63 -3.33 4.82
N ARG A 174 30.99 -4.14 5.69
CA ARG A 174 31.65 -5.02 6.66
C ARG A 174 31.61 -6.46 6.14
#